data_AF-A0AAF0YIN0-F1
#
_entry.id   AF-A0AAF0YIN0-F1
#
_cell.length_a   1.000
_cell.length_b   1.000
_cell.length_c   1.000
_cell.angle_alpha   90.00
_cell.angle_beta   90.00
_cell.angle_gamma   90.00
#
_symmetry.space_group_name_H-M   'P 1'
#
loop_
_entity.id
_entity.type
_entity.pdbx_description
1 polymer ?
#
loop_
_entity_poly.entity_id
_entity_poly.type
_entity_poly.pdbx_seq_one_letter_code
_entity_poly.pdbx_strand_id
1 'polypeptide(L)'
;MKFFEALRWPNDHMDLRYETDKYTNLPVVTRVYDTDRANDADVGFVTREFASRIKQAQDQIESNRIMMLVLYIAAVLLPALVLTVVKGTILPAGFAIVYAFVVIFVVEMFNQVTINRMLKEVDDGAGKSGRRK
;
A
#
# COMPACT_ATOMS: atom_id res chain seq x y z
N MET A 1 19.93 3.63 7.67
CA MET A 1 18.68 4.08 8.33
C MET A 1 17.96 5.23 7.62
N LYS A 2 18.62 6.11 6.85
CA LYS A 2 17.97 7.20 6.08
C LYS A 2 17.04 6.78 4.91
N PHE A 3 17.25 5.59 4.34
CA PHE A 3 16.46 5.11 3.20
C PHE A 3 15.01 4.77 3.58
N PHE A 4 14.80 4.22 4.79
CA PHE A 4 13.47 3.92 5.31
C PHE A 4 12.68 5.18 5.69
N GLU A 5 13.36 6.23 6.14
CA GLU A 5 12.76 7.56 6.38
C GLU A 5 12.32 8.23 5.07
N ALA A 6 13.01 7.99 3.95
CA ALA A 6 12.55 8.46 2.64
C ALA A 6 11.31 7.70 2.12
N LEU A 7 11.12 6.45 2.56
CA LEU A 7 9.99 5.59 2.22
C LEU A 7 8.77 5.79 3.12
N ARG A 8 8.88 6.56 4.21
CA ARG A 8 7.76 6.88 5.09
C ARG A 8 7.63 8.39 5.11
N TRP A 9 6.54 8.90 4.55
CA TRP A 9 6.22 10.31 4.69
C TRP A 9 5.93 10.57 6.18
N PRO A 10 6.73 11.39 6.88
CA PRO A 10 6.51 11.66 8.29
C PRO A 10 5.30 12.56 8.41
N ASN A 11 4.16 11.96 8.77
CA ASN A 11 2.94 12.68 9.02
C ASN A 11 2.25 12.10 10.25
N ASP A 12 2.59 12.65 11.41
CA ASP A 12 2.06 12.25 12.70
C ASP A 12 0.61 12.69 12.91
N HIS A 13 0.09 13.62 12.08
CA HIS A 13 -1.25 14.18 12.22
C HIS A 13 -2.31 13.53 11.32
N MET A 14 -1.90 12.71 10.34
CA MET A 14 -2.81 12.00 9.42
C MET A 14 -3.26 10.64 10.01
N ASP A 15 -4.57 10.47 10.14
CA ASP A 15 -5.24 9.20 10.50
C ASP A 15 -6.37 8.96 9.49
N LEU A 16 -6.00 8.63 8.25
CA LEU A 16 -6.96 8.38 7.17
C LEU A 16 -7.69 7.06 7.40
N ARG A 17 -8.99 7.15 7.70
CA ARG A 17 -9.89 6.01 7.84
C ARG A 17 -11.03 6.14 6.86
N TYR A 18 -11.44 5.00 6.30
CA TYR A 18 -12.54 4.93 5.37
C TYR A 18 -13.24 3.58 5.48
N GLU A 19 -14.50 3.56 5.08
CA GLU A 19 -15.32 2.36 4.94
C GLU A 19 -15.71 2.20 3.47
N THR A 20 -15.78 0.97 2.97
CA THR A 20 -16.23 0.74 1.60
C THR A 20 -17.75 0.81 1.53
N ASP A 21 -18.27 1.72 0.70
CA ASP A 21 -19.70 1.79 0.41
C ASP A 21 -20.15 0.53 -0.34
N LYS A 22 -21.18 -0.13 0.18
CA LYS A 22 -21.75 -1.37 -0.38
C LYS A 22 -22.37 -1.20 -1.76
N TYR A 23 -22.80 0.01 -2.12
CA TYR A 23 -23.51 0.27 -3.37
C TYR A 23 -22.57 0.72 -4.49
N THR A 24 -21.57 1.52 -4.16
CA THR A 24 -20.64 2.10 -5.14
C THR A 24 -19.28 1.39 -5.18
N ASN A 25 -18.98 0.56 -4.17
CA ASN A 25 -17.67 -0.06 -3.94
C ASN A 25 -16.52 0.97 -3.83
N LEU A 26 -16.86 2.22 -3.52
CA LEU A 26 -15.92 3.31 -3.33
C LEU A 26 -15.69 3.53 -1.82
N PRO A 27 -14.47 3.94 -1.42
CA PRO A 27 -14.18 4.27 -0.04
C PRO A 27 -14.85 5.58 0.36
N VAL A 28 -15.64 5.53 1.42
CA VAL A 28 -16.21 6.66 2.13
C VAL A 28 -15.29 7.00 3.28
N VAL A 29 -14.66 8.17 3.22
CA VAL A 29 -13.74 8.61 4.26
C VAL A 29 -14.55 8.93 5.52
N THR A 30 -14.08 8.45 6.67
CA THR A 30 -14.70 8.68 7.99
C THR A 30 -13.81 9.53 8.89
N ARG A 31 -12.51 9.56 8.61
CA ARG A 31 -11.52 10.36 9.33
C ARG A 31 -10.33 10.66 8.42
N VAL A 32 -9.75 11.84 8.54
CA VAL A 32 -8.56 12.28 7.77
C VAL A 32 -7.39 12.56 8.70
N TYR A 33 -7.64 13.28 9.79
CA TYR A 33 -6.65 13.63 10.80
C TYR A 33 -6.94 12.96 12.14
N ASP A 34 -5.94 12.96 13.01
CA ASP A 34 -6.10 12.53 14.40
C ASP A 34 -7.19 13.32 15.14
N THR A 35 -7.48 12.91 16.38
CA THR A 35 -8.61 13.45 17.15
C THR A 35 -8.47 14.94 17.44
N ASP A 36 -7.23 15.45 17.52
CA ASP A 36 -6.94 16.84 17.86
C ASP A 36 -7.15 17.78 16.66
N ARG A 37 -7.06 17.25 15.42
CA ARG A 37 -7.32 17.98 14.16
C ARG A 37 -8.53 17.46 13.38
N ALA A 38 -9.39 16.65 13.99
CA ALA A 38 -10.50 15.99 13.31
C ALA A 38 -11.47 16.96 12.61
N ASN A 39 -11.58 18.20 13.10
CA ASN A 39 -12.45 19.24 12.51
C ASN A 39 -11.78 20.05 11.39
N ASP A 40 -10.48 19.90 11.16
CA ASP A 40 -9.72 20.69 10.18
C ASP A 40 -9.95 20.21 8.73
N ALA A 41 -10.53 19.02 8.55
CA ALA A 41 -10.84 18.43 7.25
C ALA A 41 -12.34 18.28 7.03
N ASP A 42 -12.82 18.71 5.86
CA ASP A 42 -14.17 18.38 5.39
C ASP A 42 -14.17 16.95 4.81
N VAL A 43 -14.58 15.98 5.64
CA VAL A 43 -14.62 14.56 5.29
C VAL A 43 -15.51 14.27 4.07
N GLY A 44 -16.57 15.06 3.88
CA GLY A 44 -17.46 14.94 2.72
C GLY A 44 -16.79 15.42 1.44
N PHE A 45 -16.04 16.52 1.49
CA PHE A 45 -15.20 16.96 0.38
C PHE A 45 -14.13 15.93 0.05
N VAL A 46 -13.40 15.44 1.06
CA VAL A 46 -12.31 14.47 0.85
C VAL A 46 -12.84 13.17 0.23
N THR A 47 -14.00 12.69 0.68
CA THR A 47 -14.65 11.52 0.06
C THR A 47 -14.96 11.77 -1.41
N ARG A 48 -15.61 12.88 -1.77
CA ARG A 48 -15.98 13.15 -3.17
C ARG A 48 -14.78 13.30 -4.09
N GLU A 49 -13.72 13.97 -3.62
CA GLU A 49 -12.56 14.32 -4.44
C GLU A 49 -11.54 13.16 -4.52
N PHE A 50 -11.36 12.41 -3.43
CA PHE A 50 -10.27 11.43 -3.31
C PHE A 50 -10.72 9.98 -3.23
N ALA A 51 -12.02 9.64 -3.13
CA ALA A 51 -12.46 8.23 -3.05
C ALA A 51 -11.94 7.38 -4.21
N SER A 52 -12.00 7.91 -5.45
CA SER A 52 -11.48 7.21 -6.63
C SER A 52 -9.97 6.99 -6.57
N ARG A 53 -9.20 7.96 -6.04
CA ARG A 53 -7.75 7.86 -5.87
C ARG A 53 -7.35 6.87 -4.77
N ILE A 54 -8.09 6.88 -3.65
CA ILE A 54 -7.90 5.90 -2.57
C ILE A 54 -8.16 4.49 -3.12
N LYS A 55 -9.24 4.31 -3.90
CA LYS A 55 -9.55 3.03 -4.54
C LYS A 55 -8.47 2.59 -5.53
N GLN A 56 -8.00 3.48 -6.39
CA GLN A 56 -6.91 3.18 -7.31
C GLN A 56 -5.62 2.77 -6.58
N ALA A 57 -5.28 3.44 -5.47
CA ALA A 57 -4.12 3.07 -4.67
C ALA A 57 -4.28 1.68 -4.04
N GLN A 58 -5.46 1.34 -3.53
CA GLN A 58 -5.77 -0.01 -3.02
C GLN A 58 -5.62 -1.06 -4.12
N ASP A 59 -6.25 -0.84 -5.26
CA ASP A 59 -6.25 -1.78 -6.38
C ASP A 59 -4.82 -1.99 -6.90
N GLN A 60 -4.00 -0.94 -6.92
CA GLN A 60 -2.60 -1.03 -7.31
C GLN A 60 -1.76 -1.82 -6.30
N ILE A 61 -1.98 -1.62 -5.00
CA ILE A 61 -1.29 -2.39 -3.95
C ILE A 61 -1.68 -3.87 -4.01
N GLU A 62 -2.97 -4.17 -4.19
CA GLU A 62 -3.46 -5.54 -4.34
C GLU A 62 -2.90 -6.19 -5.60
N SER A 63 -2.94 -5.48 -6.74
CA SER A 63 -2.38 -5.95 -8.00
C SER A 63 -0.88 -6.23 -7.88
N ASN A 64 -0.11 -5.34 -7.23
CA ASN A 64 1.32 -5.56 -6.98
C ASN A 64 1.58 -6.82 -6.16
N ARG A 65 0.77 -7.08 -5.12
CA ARG A 65 0.89 -8.27 -4.28
C ARG A 65 0.56 -9.55 -5.05
N ILE A 66 -0.50 -9.55 -5.85
CA ILE A 66 -0.88 -10.69 -6.68
C ILE A 66 0.20 -10.96 -7.74
N MET A 67 0.63 -9.92 -8.45
CA MET A 67 1.66 -10.03 -9.48
C MET A 67 2.98 -10.54 -8.90
N MET A 68 3.36 -10.07 -7.71
CA MET A 68 4.52 -10.57 -6.98
C MET A 68 4.40 -12.07 -6.70
N LEU A 69 3.26 -12.53 -6.19
CA LEU A 69 3.04 -13.94 -5.88
C LEU A 69 3.17 -14.81 -7.14
N VAL A 70 2.52 -14.38 -8.23
CA VAL A 70 2.56 -15.09 -9.51
C VAL A 70 3.99 -15.15 -10.05
N LEU A 71 4.71 -14.03 -10.06
CA LEU A 71 6.10 -13.97 -10.53
C LEU A 71 7.03 -14.79 -9.65
N TYR A 72 6.88 -14.74 -8.33
CA TYR A 72 7.68 -15.54 -7.41
C TYR A 72 7.47 -17.04 -7.64
N ILE A 73 6.21 -17.48 -7.79
CA ILE A 73 5.90 -18.89 -8.06
C ILE A 73 6.52 -19.31 -9.39
N ALA A 74 6.27 -18.54 -10.46
CA ALA A 74 6.66 -18.90 -11.82
C ALA A 74 8.17 -18.85 -12.05
N ALA A 75 8.84 -17.80 -11.56
CA ALA A 75 10.24 -17.52 -11.88
C ALA A 75 11.23 -18.02 -10.81
N VAL A 76 10.78 -18.26 -9.58
CA VAL A 76 11.66 -18.66 -8.47
C VAL A 76 11.30 -20.04 -7.94
N LEU A 77 10.07 -20.21 -7.44
CA LEU A 77 9.69 -21.43 -6.74
C LEU A 77 9.66 -22.65 -7.66
N LEU A 78 8.97 -22.55 -8.81
CA LEU A 78 8.88 -23.66 -9.76
C LEU A 78 10.26 -24.11 -10.26
N PRO A 79 11.15 -23.20 -10.74
CA PRO A 79 12.52 -23.58 -11.11
C PRO A 79 13.32 -24.19 -9.96
N ALA A 80 13.18 -23.66 -8.74
CA ALA A 80 13.86 -24.20 -7.57
C ALA A 80 13.40 -25.63 -7.22
N LEU A 81 12.11 -25.94 -7.36
CA LEU A 81 11.58 -27.28 -7.19
C LEU A 81 12.12 -28.24 -8.25
N VAL A 82 12.18 -27.82 -9.52
CA VAL A 82 12.79 -28.62 -10.60
C VAL A 82 14.26 -28.89 -10.29
N LEU A 83 15.02 -27.88 -9.90
CA LEU A 83 16.44 -28.03 -9.52
C LEU A 83 16.63 -28.95 -8.31
N THR A 84 15.69 -28.92 -7.36
CA THR A 84 15.70 -29.80 -6.18
C THR A 84 15.61 -31.26 -6.60
N VAL A 85 14.68 -31.59 -7.52
CA VAL A 85 14.52 -32.95 -8.06
C VAL A 85 15.73 -33.37 -8.90
N VAL A 86 16.18 -32.51 -9.81
CA VAL A 86 17.29 -32.82 -10.74
C VAL A 86 18.62 -33.00 -10.02
N LYS A 87 18.89 -32.20 -8.98
CA LYS A 87 20.15 -32.27 -8.21
C LYS A 87 20.07 -33.19 -6.99
N GLY A 88 18.90 -33.73 -6.66
CA GLY A 88 18.71 -34.58 -5.49
C GLY A 88 19.02 -33.88 -4.15
N THR A 89 18.87 -32.55 -4.07
CA THR A 89 19.16 -31.77 -2.86
C THR A 89 18.06 -30.75 -2.60
N ILE A 90 17.67 -30.59 -1.34
CA ILE A 90 16.62 -29.65 -0.90
C ILE A 90 17.08 -28.19 -0.87
N LEU A 91 18.38 -27.94 -1.00
CA LEU A 91 18.97 -26.60 -0.88
C LEU A 91 18.33 -25.54 -1.81
N PRO A 92 18.01 -25.81 -3.09
CA PRO A 92 17.39 -24.82 -3.96
C PRO A 92 15.99 -24.40 -3.48
N ALA A 93 15.16 -25.36 -3.06
CA ALA A 93 13.85 -25.07 -2.48
C ALA A 93 13.97 -24.26 -1.18
N GLY A 94 14.92 -24.63 -0.30
CA GLY A 94 15.22 -23.88 0.92
C GLY A 94 15.62 -22.43 0.63
N PHE A 95 16.51 -22.21 -0.35
CA PHE A 95 16.92 -20.87 -0.76
C PHE A 95 15.75 -20.06 -1.34
N ALA A 96 14.90 -20.67 -2.16
CA ALA A 96 13.72 -20.01 -2.72
C ALA A 96 12.79 -19.50 -1.61
N ILE A 97 12.50 -20.33 -0.59
CA ILE A 97 11.66 -19.94 0.55
C ILE A 97 12.26 -18.75 1.30
N VAL A 98 13.57 -18.75 1.57
CA VAL A 98 14.23 -17.62 2.23
C VAL A 98 14.18 -16.37 1.34
N TYR A 99 14.35 -16.53 0.04
CA TYR A 99 14.28 -15.44 -0.93
C TYR A 99 12.89 -14.80 -1.01
N ALA A 100 11.81 -15.53 -0.69
CA ALA A 100 10.46 -14.98 -0.62
C ALA A 100 10.37 -13.76 0.32
N PHE A 101 11.07 -13.79 1.46
CA PHE A 101 11.09 -12.67 2.40
C PHE A 101 11.67 -11.39 1.77
N VAL A 102 12.72 -11.53 0.97
CA VAL A 102 13.35 -10.41 0.26
C VAL A 102 12.38 -9.83 -0.77
N VAL A 103 11.70 -10.70 -1.54
CA VAL A 103 10.73 -10.26 -2.55
C VAL A 103 9.53 -9.55 -1.92
N ILE A 104 8.95 -10.14 -0.86
CA ILE A 104 7.85 -9.54 -0.11
C ILE A 104 8.27 -8.16 0.42
N PHE A 105 9.46 -8.07 1.01
CA PHE A 105 9.99 -6.82 1.54
C PHE A 105 10.12 -5.74 0.46
N VAL A 106 10.65 -6.07 -0.72
CA VAL A 106 10.79 -5.13 -1.85
C VAL A 106 9.44 -4.63 -2.33
N VAL A 107 8.45 -5.52 -2.47
CA VAL A 107 7.11 -5.13 -2.92
C VAL A 107 6.39 -4.28 -1.89
N GLU A 108 6.54 -4.59 -0.61
CA GLU A 108 5.95 -3.76 0.44
C GLU A 108 6.58 -2.36 0.50
N MET A 109 7.88 -2.22 0.18
CA MET A 109 8.47 -0.91 0.00
C MET A 109 7.83 -0.10 -1.13
N PHE A 110 7.55 -0.72 -2.28
CA PHE A 110 6.85 -0.02 -3.38
C PHE A 110 5.42 0.36 -2.98
N ASN A 111 4.70 -0.55 -2.30
CA ASN A 111 3.37 -0.28 -1.79
C ASN A 111 3.38 0.90 -0.80
N GLN A 112 4.38 0.99 0.07
CA GLN A 112 4.54 2.10 1.01
C GLN A 112 4.71 3.44 0.28
N VAL A 113 5.42 3.49 -0.85
CA VAL A 113 5.54 4.71 -1.67
C VAL A 113 4.19 5.12 -2.24
N THR A 114 3.40 4.17 -2.75
CA THR A 114 2.04 4.44 -3.26
C THR A 114 1.13 4.98 -2.16
N ILE A 115 1.15 4.35 -0.98
CA ILE A 115 0.38 4.81 0.20
C ILE A 115 0.77 6.24 0.55
N ASN A 116 2.06 6.54 0.69
CA ASN A 116 2.50 7.87 1.10
C ASN A 116 2.16 8.96 0.08
N ARG A 117 2.25 8.66 -1.23
CA ARG A 117 1.85 9.60 -2.27
C ARG A 117 0.36 9.92 -2.16
N MET A 118 -0.46 8.88 -2.00
CA MET A 118 -1.90 9.05 -1.82
C MET A 118 -2.23 9.84 -0.54
N LEU A 119 -1.61 9.51 0.59
CA LEU A 119 -1.81 10.23 1.85
C LEU A 119 -1.40 11.71 1.73
N LYS A 120 -0.27 12.00 1.06
CA LYS A 120 0.16 13.38 0.81
C LYS A 120 -0.82 14.15 -0.08
N GLU A 121 -1.34 13.54 -1.14
CA GLU A 121 -2.35 14.16 -2.01
C GLU A 121 -3.63 14.51 -1.22
N VAL A 122 -4.06 13.61 -0.33
CA VAL A 122 -5.22 13.82 0.54
C VAL A 122 -4.98 14.98 1.52
N ASP A 123 -3.83 15.04 2.18
CA ASP A 123 -3.48 16.11 3.13
C ASP A 123 -3.38 17.49 2.43
N ASP A 124 -2.66 17.55 1.30
CA ASP A 124 -2.53 18.77 0.49
C ASP A 124 -3.89 19.28 -0.01
N GLY A 125 -4.84 18.37 -0.25
CA GLY A 125 -6.21 18.67 -0.65
C GLY A 125 -7.10 19.09 0.52
N ALA A 126 -7.09 18.32 1.60
CA ALA A 126 -7.90 18.56 2.80
C ALA A 126 -7.51 19.90 3.46
N GLY A 127 -6.21 20.18 3.62
CA GLY A 127 -5.72 21.45 4.18
C GLY A 127 -6.11 22.70 3.39
N LYS A 128 -6.39 22.57 2.08
CA LYS A 128 -6.92 23.68 1.25
C LYS A 128 -8.42 23.89 1.45
N SER A 129 -9.18 22.85 1.76
CA SER A 129 -10.61 22.95 2.06
C SER A 129 -10.88 23.59 3.44
N GLY A 130 -10.07 23.24 4.45
CA GLY A 130 -10.17 23.81 5.80
C GLY A 130 -9.89 25.32 5.85
N ARG A 131 -8.96 25.81 5.02
CA ARG A 131 -8.63 27.25 4.90
C ARG A 131 -9.67 28.09 4.15
N ARG A 132 -10.65 27.48 3.50
CA ARG A 132 -11.72 28.17 2.77
C ARG A 132 -13.01 28.34 3.58
N LYS A 133 -13.04 27.87 4.83
CA LYS A 133 -14.11 28.15 5.79
C LYS A 133 -13.75 29.35 6.66
#